data_AF-A0A117SPR9-F1
#
_entry.id   AF-A0A117SPR9-F1
#
_cell.length_a   1.000
_cell.length_b   1.000
_cell.length_c   1.000
_cell.angle_alpha   90.00
_cell.angle_beta   90.00
_cell.angle_gamma   90.00
#
_symmetry.space_group_name_H-M   'P 1'
#
loop_
_entity.id
_entity.type
_entity.pdbx_description
1 polymer ?
#
loop_
_entity_poly.entity_id
_entity_poly.type
_entity_poly.pdbx_seq_one_letter_code
_entity_poly.pdbx_strand_id
1 'polypeptide(L)'
;MIKIVLHHTCKSSYTLYKALRGAPGVEFEMAGVPYFPYLRRYVLSVPAVFKNGELVLLDPVEPDDVIALRDGKTQKELDIDEAVENFVRGIMASQALLATVMLYKSVKPVLDPDLVSVLSRARYHLQERKTPRILERIKEKEGELLSEHWEHLVKLLTFGLVREMYWLGIDVGEVEKSHVKMWILAKATLGRLGLPHPKPAVPNEVADAVYTTLRESGRRYLDKVTEEQSIILGDADFLSLIQAY
;
A
#
# COMPACT_ATOMS: atom_id res chain seq x y z
N MET A 1 20.09 -13.16 -3.18
CA MET A 1 18.97 -13.81 -2.45
C MET A 1 17.80 -12.84 -2.43
N ILE A 2 16.58 -13.31 -2.69
CA ILE A 2 15.36 -12.48 -2.62
C ILE A 2 14.64 -12.79 -1.32
N LYS A 3 14.26 -11.73 -0.60
CA LYS A 3 13.46 -11.83 0.62
C LYS A 3 12.17 -11.06 0.44
N ILE A 4 11.04 -11.68 0.77
CA ILE A 4 9.72 -11.08 0.66
C ILE A 4 9.10 -10.97 2.04
N VAL A 5 8.84 -9.73 2.47
CA VAL A 5 8.12 -9.44 3.71
C VAL A 5 6.62 -9.45 3.42
N LEU A 6 5.89 -10.24 4.19
CA LEU A 6 4.45 -10.49 4.06
C LEU A 6 3.71 -10.05 5.32
N HIS A 7 2.39 -10.00 5.27
CA HIS A 7 1.56 -9.89 6.48
C HIS A 7 0.39 -10.87 6.44
N HIS A 8 0.06 -11.43 7.62
CA HIS A 8 -0.87 -12.54 7.77
C HIS A 8 -2.34 -12.18 7.48
N THR A 9 -2.66 -10.88 7.33
CA THR A 9 -3.99 -10.39 6.96
C THR A 9 -4.06 -9.81 5.54
N CYS A 10 -2.94 -9.79 4.81
CA CYS A 10 -2.86 -9.17 3.49
C CYS A 10 -3.15 -10.19 2.39
N LYS A 11 -4.18 -9.92 1.58
CA LYS A 11 -4.56 -10.78 0.46
C LYS A 11 -3.47 -10.86 -0.62
N SER A 12 -2.86 -9.73 -0.98
CA SER A 12 -1.73 -9.71 -1.95
C SER A 12 -0.55 -10.55 -1.44
N SER A 13 -0.25 -10.47 -0.14
CA SER A 13 0.80 -11.28 0.50
C SER A 13 0.49 -12.78 0.39
N TYR A 14 -0.74 -13.18 0.71
CA TYR A 14 -1.19 -14.57 0.59
C TYR A 14 -1.09 -15.07 -0.85
N THR A 15 -1.63 -14.31 -1.82
CA THR A 15 -1.60 -14.70 -3.24
C THR A 15 -0.17 -14.88 -3.73
N LEU A 16 0.74 -13.95 -3.42
CA LEU A 16 2.14 -14.02 -3.83
C LEU A 16 2.84 -15.22 -3.20
N TYR A 17 2.61 -15.48 -1.91
CA TYR A 17 3.13 -16.67 -1.23
C TYR A 17 2.66 -17.97 -1.90
N LYS A 18 1.35 -18.11 -2.16
CA LYS A 18 0.82 -19.34 -2.80
C LYS A 18 1.43 -19.59 -4.17
N ALA A 19 1.69 -18.53 -4.93
CA ALA A 19 2.28 -18.63 -6.26
C ALA A 19 3.77 -18.99 -6.24
N LEU A 20 4.50 -18.57 -5.21
CA LEU A 20 5.97 -18.63 -5.17
C LEU A 20 6.55 -19.56 -4.09
N ARG A 21 5.71 -20.17 -3.22
CA ARG A 21 6.18 -21.10 -2.20
C ARG A 21 6.94 -22.27 -2.84
N GLY A 22 8.15 -22.56 -2.34
CA GLY A 22 9.05 -23.57 -2.91
C GLY A 22 9.86 -23.11 -4.13
N ALA A 23 9.68 -21.88 -4.62
CA ALA A 23 10.54 -21.34 -5.66
C ALA A 23 11.98 -21.16 -5.13
N PRO A 24 13.01 -21.67 -5.84
CA PRO A 24 14.39 -21.57 -5.37
C PRO A 24 14.83 -20.10 -5.31
N GLY A 25 15.60 -19.76 -4.28
CA GLY A 25 16.19 -18.42 -4.10
C GLY A 25 15.23 -17.33 -3.60
N VAL A 26 13.99 -17.70 -3.23
CA VAL A 26 12.98 -16.82 -2.63
C VAL A 26 12.77 -17.24 -1.17
N GLU A 27 12.94 -16.30 -0.25
CA GLU A 27 12.67 -16.46 1.18
C GLU A 27 11.47 -15.58 1.56
N PHE A 28 10.59 -16.13 2.40
CA PHE A 28 9.44 -15.39 2.94
C PHE A 28 9.66 -15.08 4.42
N GLU A 29 9.32 -13.85 4.81
CA GLU A 29 9.28 -13.40 6.19
C GLU A 29 7.89 -12.86 6.48
N MET A 30 7.27 -13.34 7.55
CA MET A 30 6.05 -12.72 8.06
C MET A 30 6.43 -11.51 8.93
N ALA A 31 5.92 -10.33 8.60
CA ALA A 31 6.09 -9.15 9.42
C ALA A 31 5.45 -9.37 10.80
N GLY A 32 6.24 -9.19 11.86
CA GLY A 32 5.83 -9.33 13.25
C GLY A 32 6.27 -8.16 14.12
N VAL A 33 6.42 -8.42 15.42
CA VAL A 33 7.00 -7.46 16.37
C VAL A 33 8.47 -7.80 16.63
N PRO A 34 9.34 -6.80 16.87
CA PRO A 34 9.07 -5.36 16.78
C PRO A 34 8.84 -4.90 15.33
N TYR A 35 7.92 -3.95 15.11
CA TYR A 35 7.56 -3.51 13.76
C TYR A 35 8.40 -2.34 13.22
N PHE A 36 9.05 -1.56 14.09
CA PHE A 36 9.90 -0.42 13.69
C PHE A 36 11.06 -0.77 12.75
N PRO A 37 11.73 -1.93 12.84
CA PRO A 37 12.71 -2.35 11.84
C PRO A 37 12.19 -2.37 10.41
N TYR A 38 10.92 -2.75 10.18
CA TYR A 38 10.31 -2.73 8.85
C TYR A 38 10.08 -1.28 8.36
N LEU A 39 9.62 -0.40 9.26
CA LEU A 39 9.47 1.03 8.95
C LEU A 39 10.80 1.71 8.61
N ARG A 40 11.88 1.40 9.33
CA ARG A 40 13.24 1.91 9.02
C ARG A 40 13.73 1.49 7.64
N ARG A 41 13.17 0.43 7.07
CA ARG A 41 13.46 -0.09 5.74
C ARG A 41 12.39 0.30 4.71
N TYR A 42 11.55 1.29 5.02
CA TYR A 42 10.48 1.78 4.15
C TYR A 42 9.44 0.72 3.72
N VAL A 43 9.20 -0.30 4.56
CA VAL A 43 8.08 -1.23 4.35
C VAL A 43 6.77 -0.53 4.73
N LEU A 44 6.20 0.23 3.79
CA LEU A 44 4.96 1.00 3.95
C LEU A 44 3.72 0.30 3.38
N SER A 45 3.93 -0.82 2.67
CA SER A 45 2.90 -1.77 2.25
C SER A 45 3.54 -3.15 2.14
N VAL A 46 2.71 -4.18 2.02
CA VAL A 46 3.14 -5.57 1.83
C VAL A 46 2.29 -6.24 0.75
N PRO A 47 2.85 -7.14 -0.06
CA PRO A 47 4.22 -7.69 0.02
C PRO A 47 5.31 -6.65 -0.30
N ALA A 48 6.44 -6.74 0.40
CA ALA A 48 7.62 -5.91 0.15
C ALA A 48 8.80 -6.81 -0.23
N VAL A 49 9.42 -6.54 -1.38
CA VAL A 49 10.46 -7.41 -1.95
C VAL A 49 11.82 -6.75 -1.80
N PHE A 50 12.74 -7.49 -1.21
CA PHE A 50 14.13 -7.11 -1.04
C PHE A 50 15.04 -7.98 -1.90
N LYS A 51 16.05 -7.35 -2.51
CA LYS A 51 17.15 -8.04 -3.18
C LYS A 51 18.46 -7.56 -2.55
N ASN A 52 19.25 -8.50 -2.02
CA ASN A 52 20.54 -8.20 -1.39
C ASN A 52 20.46 -7.11 -0.28
N GLY A 53 19.37 -7.12 0.50
CA GLY A 53 19.15 -6.21 1.62
C GLY A 53 18.41 -4.91 1.28
N GLU A 54 18.34 -4.55 -0.01
CA GLU A 54 17.71 -3.32 -0.51
C GLU A 54 16.25 -3.55 -0.89
N LEU A 55 15.35 -2.60 -0.57
CA LEU A 55 13.94 -2.63 -0.95
C LEU A 55 13.80 -2.29 -2.43
N VAL A 56 13.22 -3.19 -3.23
CA VAL A 56 13.13 -3.06 -4.70
C VAL A 56 11.69 -2.93 -5.18
N LEU A 57 10.73 -3.60 -4.52
CA LEU A 57 9.30 -3.51 -4.85
C LEU A 57 8.46 -3.41 -3.59
N LEU A 58 7.33 -2.72 -3.73
CA LEU A 58 6.21 -2.70 -2.80
C LEU A 58 4.94 -3.06 -3.58
N ASP A 59 3.88 -3.44 -2.87
CA ASP A 59 2.57 -3.75 -3.49
C ASP A 59 2.14 -2.63 -4.45
N PRO A 60 1.64 -2.94 -5.67
CA PRO A 60 1.39 -4.26 -6.24
C PRO A 60 2.64 -5.02 -6.73
N VAL A 61 2.75 -6.30 -6.32
CA VAL A 61 3.81 -7.22 -6.76
C VAL A 61 3.21 -8.48 -7.38
N GLU A 62 3.60 -8.77 -8.62
CA GLU A 62 3.20 -9.99 -9.34
C GLU A 62 4.25 -11.10 -9.13
N PRO A 63 3.88 -12.40 -9.21
CA PRO A 63 4.84 -13.50 -9.15
C PRO A 63 5.95 -13.39 -10.22
N ASP A 64 5.58 -12.95 -11.43
CA ASP A 64 6.52 -12.77 -12.53
C ASP A 64 7.54 -11.66 -12.27
N ASP A 65 7.17 -10.62 -11.52
CA ASP A 65 8.12 -9.58 -11.10
C ASP A 65 9.24 -10.19 -10.24
N VAL A 66 8.89 -11.08 -9.31
CA VAL A 66 9.86 -11.74 -8.43
C VAL A 66 10.74 -12.71 -9.21
N ILE A 67 10.17 -13.47 -10.15
CA ILE A 67 10.92 -14.41 -10.99
C ILE A 67 11.92 -13.66 -11.88
N ALA A 68 11.47 -12.59 -12.55
CA ALA A 68 12.34 -11.74 -13.35
C ALA A 68 13.45 -11.10 -12.49
N LEU A 69 13.13 -10.65 -11.27
CA LEU A 69 14.10 -10.13 -10.33
C LEU A 69 15.16 -11.16 -9.92
N ARG A 70 14.74 -12.41 -9.70
CA ARG A 70 15.63 -13.53 -9.33
C ARG A 70 16.59 -13.83 -10.47
N ASP A 71 16.05 -13.93 -11.68
CA ASP A 71 16.78 -14.36 -12.87
C ASP A 71 17.61 -13.22 -13.49
N GLY A 72 17.53 -12.00 -12.94
CA GLY A 72 18.24 -10.83 -13.47
C GLY A 72 17.65 -10.28 -14.77
N LYS A 73 16.39 -10.60 -15.07
CA LYS A 73 15.68 -10.25 -16.31
C LYS A 73 14.74 -9.05 -16.13
N THR A 74 15.10 -8.10 -15.27
CA THR A 74 14.27 -6.92 -14.99
C THR A 74 14.55 -5.76 -15.92
N GLN A 75 15.60 -5.81 -16.74
CA GLN A 75 15.99 -4.68 -17.58
C GLN A 75 15.00 -4.50 -18.74
N LYS A 76 14.16 -3.48 -18.62
CA LYS A 76 13.26 -2.93 -19.64
C LYS A 76 13.41 -1.42 -19.59
N GLU A 77 13.48 -0.73 -20.73
CA GLU A 77 13.44 0.73 -20.73
C GLU A 77 12.14 1.22 -20.08
N LEU A 78 12.27 1.95 -18.98
CA LEU A 78 11.12 2.45 -18.22
C LEU A 78 10.70 3.80 -18.78
N ASP A 79 9.51 3.87 -19.37
CA ASP A 79 8.90 5.14 -19.78
C ASP A 79 8.54 5.99 -18.55
N ILE A 80 8.63 7.32 -18.68
CA ILE A 80 8.39 8.23 -17.55
C ILE A 80 6.91 8.29 -17.19
N ASP A 81 6.00 8.28 -18.16
CA ASP A 81 4.56 8.26 -17.85
C ASP A 81 4.16 6.87 -17.30
N GLU A 82 4.74 5.77 -17.80
CA GLU A 82 4.59 4.43 -17.16
C GLU A 82 5.05 4.43 -15.69
N ALA A 83 6.18 5.09 -15.40
CA ALA A 83 6.73 5.21 -14.05
C ALA A 83 5.81 6.00 -13.11
N VAL A 84 5.16 7.06 -13.62
CA VAL A 84 4.16 7.85 -12.90
C VAL A 84 2.93 7.01 -12.56
N GLU A 85 2.42 6.25 -13.53
CA GLU A 85 1.28 5.35 -13.32
C GLU A 85 1.58 4.27 -12.26
N ASN A 86 2.78 3.66 -12.32
CA ASN A 86 3.24 2.70 -11.31
C ASN A 86 3.29 3.34 -9.92
N PHE A 87 3.80 4.58 -9.82
CA PHE A 87 3.84 5.31 -8.56
C PHE A 87 2.44 5.52 -7.97
N VAL A 88 1.46 5.93 -8.78
CA VAL A 88 0.06 6.12 -8.34
C VAL A 88 -0.56 4.80 -7.89
N ARG A 89 -0.34 3.71 -8.63
CA ARG A 89 -0.80 2.36 -8.23
C ARG A 89 -0.18 1.92 -6.89
N GLY A 90 1.09 2.24 -6.67
CA GLY A 90 1.77 2.00 -5.40
C GLY A 90 1.17 2.78 -4.23
N ILE A 91 0.80 4.05 -4.44
CA ILE A 91 0.05 4.83 -3.45
C ILE A 91 -1.27 4.16 -3.12
N MET A 92 -2.04 3.76 -4.14
CA MET A 92 -3.34 3.10 -3.99
C MET A 92 -3.28 1.79 -3.20
N ALA A 93 -2.19 1.04 -3.34
CA ALA A 93 -1.97 -0.23 -2.66
C ALA A 93 -1.51 -0.07 -1.20
N SER A 94 -0.99 1.10 -0.81
CA SER A 94 -0.60 1.39 0.58
C SER A 94 -1.64 2.27 1.27
N GLN A 95 -2.33 1.71 2.27
CA GLN A 95 -3.31 2.48 3.05
C GLN A 95 -2.71 3.68 3.78
N ALA A 96 -1.45 3.61 4.20
CA ALA A 96 -0.76 4.74 4.84
C ALA A 96 -0.50 5.87 3.83
N LEU A 97 0.04 5.54 2.65
CA LEU A 97 0.29 6.52 1.59
C LEU A 97 -1.02 7.10 1.05
N LEU A 98 -2.00 6.25 0.76
CA LEU A 98 -3.32 6.66 0.29
C LEU A 98 -4.01 7.60 1.28
N ALA A 99 -4.06 7.26 2.56
CA ALA A 99 -4.64 8.12 3.58
C ALA A 99 -3.91 9.47 3.66
N THR A 100 -2.58 9.46 3.51
CA THR A 100 -1.76 10.67 3.51
C THR A 100 -2.09 11.56 2.31
N VAL A 101 -2.12 10.99 1.11
CA VAL A 101 -2.46 11.72 -0.13
C VAL A 101 -3.86 12.30 -0.06
N MET A 102 -4.82 11.55 0.47
CA MET A 102 -6.20 11.98 0.60
C MET A 102 -6.38 13.04 1.71
N LEU A 103 -5.64 12.95 2.82
CA LEU A 103 -5.63 13.96 3.87
C LEU A 103 -5.13 15.31 3.34
N TYR A 104 -4.05 15.31 2.57
CA TYR A 104 -3.45 16.53 2.02
C TYR A 104 -4.03 16.95 0.67
N LYS A 105 -4.84 16.10 0.03
CA LYS A 105 -5.24 16.22 -1.38
C LYS A 105 -4.05 16.54 -2.30
N SER A 106 -2.94 15.88 -2.01
CA SER A 106 -1.65 16.18 -2.62
C SER A 106 -0.74 14.96 -2.49
N VAL A 107 0.00 14.66 -3.55
CA VAL A 107 1.06 13.64 -3.54
C VAL A 107 2.35 14.16 -2.91
N LYS A 108 2.51 15.48 -2.74
CA LYS A 108 3.73 16.11 -2.18
C LYS A 108 4.26 15.47 -0.89
N PRO A 109 3.44 15.09 0.10
CA PRO A 109 3.94 14.49 1.34
C PRO A 109 4.64 13.14 1.14
N VAL A 110 4.40 12.47 0.01
CA VAL A 110 4.96 11.14 -0.31
C VAL A 110 6.00 11.18 -1.44
N LEU A 111 6.46 12.38 -1.85
CA LEU A 111 7.50 12.57 -2.87
C LEU A 111 8.93 12.45 -2.31
N ASP A 112 9.17 11.42 -1.52
CA ASP A 112 10.50 11.03 -1.10
C ASP A 112 11.23 10.30 -2.24
N PRO A 113 12.47 10.67 -2.61
CA PRO A 113 13.16 10.06 -3.75
C PRO A 113 13.34 8.53 -3.65
N ASP A 114 13.60 8.00 -2.46
CA ASP A 114 13.75 6.55 -2.26
C ASP A 114 12.41 5.83 -2.39
N LEU A 115 11.33 6.43 -1.88
CA LEU A 115 10.00 5.87 -2.07
C LEU A 115 9.57 5.92 -3.54
N VAL A 116 9.83 7.04 -4.23
CA VAL A 116 9.50 7.19 -5.66
C VAL A 116 10.27 6.20 -6.51
N SER A 117 11.56 5.95 -6.24
CA SER A 117 12.36 5.00 -7.03
C SER A 117 11.82 3.56 -6.93
N VAL A 118 11.25 3.18 -5.78
CA VAL A 118 10.61 1.88 -5.56
C VAL A 118 9.23 1.82 -6.21
N LEU A 119 8.33 2.75 -5.87
CA LEU A 119 6.94 2.70 -6.34
C LEU A 119 6.81 2.91 -7.85
N SER A 120 7.69 3.71 -8.45
CA SER A 120 7.73 3.90 -9.91
C SER A 120 8.36 2.71 -10.66
N ARG A 121 8.88 1.72 -9.93
CA ARG A 121 9.67 0.59 -10.45
C ARG A 121 11.02 0.98 -11.08
N ALA A 122 11.49 2.23 -10.91
CA ALA A 122 12.79 2.66 -11.41
C ALA A 122 13.94 1.83 -10.82
N ARG A 123 13.90 1.52 -9.52
CA ARG A 123 14.90 0.66 -8.86
C ARG A 123 14.86 -0.77 -9.38
N TYR A 124 13.66 -1.33 -9.52
CA TYR A 124 13.44 -2.65 -10.10
C TYR A 124 14.06 -2.81 -11.50
N HIS A 125 13.94 -1.78 -12.34
CA HIS A 125 14.51 -1.74 -13.69
C HIS A 125 15.96 -1.21 -13.77
N LEU A 126 16.65 -1.01 -12.63
CA LEU A 126 18.01 -0.46 -12.54
C LEU A 126 18.17 0.91 -13.23
N GLN A 127 17.15 1.77 -13.10
CA GLN A 127 17.03 3.06 -13.77
C GLN A 127 16.77 4.21 -12.79
N GLU A 128 17.24 4.10 -11.55
CA GLU A 128 17.06 5.14 -10.50
C GLU A 128 17.58 6.52 -10.91
N ARG A 129 18.51 6.59 -11.87
CA ARG A 129 18.93 7.85 -12.50
C ARG A 129 17.79 8.68 -13.10
N LYS A 130 16.63 8.05 -13.40
CA LYS A 130 15.42 8.71 -13.90
C LYS A 130 14.55 9.31 -12.80
N THR A 131 14.77 8.97 -11.54
CA THR A 131 13.95 9.41 -10.39
C THR A 131 13.74 10.92 -10.34
N PRO A 132 14.74 11.79 -10.60
CA PRO A 132 14.50 13.25 -10.63
C PRO A 132 13.47 13.67 -11.68
N ARG A 133 13.52 13.09 -12.88
CA ARG A 133 12.57 13.38 -13.97
C ARG A 133 11.17 12.83 -13.66
N ILE A 134 11.10 11.66 -13.02
CA ILE A 134 9.83 11.07 -12.56
C ILE A 134 9.19 11.98 -11.50
N LEU A 135 9.98 12.47 -10.54
CA LEU A 135 9.53 13.43 -9.52
C LEU A 135 8.98 14.72 -10.13
N GLU A 136 9.69 15.31 -11.09
CA GLU A 136 9.22 16.49 -11.82
C GLU A 136 7.90 16.21 -12.53
N ARG A 137 7.80 15.09 -13.25
CA ARG A 137 6.59 14.70 -13.95
C ARG A 137 5.39 14.49 -13.03
N ILE A 138 5.59 13.84 -11.88
CA ILE A 138 4.53 13.66 -10.87
C ILE A 138 4.05 15.02 -10.36
N LYS A 139 4.95 15.97 -10.10
CA LYS A 139 4.59 17.32 -9.63
C LYS A 139 3.79 18.10 -10.68
N GLU A 140 4.18 17.98 -11.96
CA GLU A 140 3.47 18.63 -13.07
C GLU A 140 2.05 18.09 -13.24
N LYS A 141 1.86 16.77 -13.07
CA LYS A 141 0.58 16.08 -13.29
C LYS A 141 -0.27 15.88 -12.04
N GLU A 142 0.18 16.32 -10.86
CA GLU A 142 -0.48 16.03 -9.58
C GLU A 142 -2.00 16.25 -9.60
N GLY A 143 -2.44 17.40 -10.13
CA GLY A 143 -3.87 17.72 -10.20
C GLY A 143 -4.66 16.75 -11.10
N GLU A 144 -4.11 16.42 -12.27
CA GLU A 144 -4.67 15.46 -13.24
C GLU A 144 -4.78 14.07 -12.58
N LEU A 145 -3.66 13.55 -12.07
CA LEU A 145 -3.58 12.23 -11.44
C LEU A 145 -4.61 12.06 -10.31
N LEU A 146 -4.75 13.05 -9.42
CA LEU A 146 -5.71 12.97 -8.32
C LEU A 146 -7.16 13.05 -8.81
N SER A 147 -7.42 13.83 -9.85
CA SER A 147 -8.77 13.99 -10.41
C SER A 147 -9.22 12.74 -11.17
N GLU A 148 -8.37 12.18 -12.03
CA GLU A 148 -8.66 11.00 -12.85
C GLU A 148 -8.89 9.75 -11.99
N HIS A 149 -8.17 9.67 -10.87
CA HIS A 149 -8.24 8.52 -9.97
C HIS A 149 -9.12 8.71 -8.75
N TRP A 150 -9.79 9.86 -8.60
CA TRP A 150 -10.52 10.23 -7.40
C TRP A 150 -11.47 9.12 -6.89
N GLU A 151 -12.29 8.56 -7.77
CA GLU A 151 -13.22 7.49 -7.40
C GLU A 151 -12.51 6.24 -6.87
N HIS A 152 -11.40 5.84 -7.51
CA HIS A 152 -10.63 4.68 -7.08
C HIS A 152 -9.96 4.92 -5.74
N LEU A 153 -9.39 6.12 -5.54
CA LEU A 153 -8.78 6.52 -4.26
C LEU A 153 -9.80 6.45 -3.12
N VAL A 154 -11.01 6.99 -3.33
CA VAL A 154 -12.11 6.93 -2.35
C VAL A 154 -12.54 5.49 -2.07
N LYS A 155 -12.76 4.68 -3.11
CA LYS A 155 -13.17 3.27 -2.98
C LYS A 155 -12.14 2.47 -2.19
N LEU A 156 -10.86 2.61 -2.50
CA LEU A 156 -9.77 1.89 -1.83
C LEU A 156 -9.55 2.37 -0.39
N LEU A 157 -9.67 3.67 -0.13
CA LEU A 157 -9.58 4.21 1.23
C LEU A 157 -10.75 3.71 2.09
N THR A 158 -11.95 3.68 1.51
CA THR A 158 -13.16 3.12 2.16
C THR A 158 -12.99 1.62 2.45
N PHE A 159 -12.45 0.86 1.50
CA PHE A 159 -12.17 -0.56 1.70
C PHE A 159 -11.16 -0.81 2.82
N GLY A 160 -10.16 0.08 2.96
CA GLY A 160 -9.23 0.08 4.09
C GLY A 160 -9.91 0.28 5.44
N LEU A 161 -10.82 1.26 5.53
CA LEU A 161 -11.64 1.50 6.72
C LEU A 161 -12.48 0.27 7.08
N VAL A 162 -13.18 -0.32 6.10
CA VAL A 162 -14.01 -1.52 6.31
C VAL A 162 -13.17 -2.70 6.82
N ARG A 163 -11.93 -2.85 6.32
CA ARG A 163 -11.02 -3.88 6.81
C ARG A 163 -10.71 -3.69 8.29
N GLU A 164 -10.55 -2.47 8.78
CA GLU A 164 -10.36 -2.22 10.21
C GLU A 164 -11.63 -2.44 11.02
N MET A 165 -12.81 -2.13 10.47
CA MET A 165 -14.09 -2.45 11.12
C MET A 165 -14.26 -3.96 11.32
N TYR A 166 -13.87 -4.77 10.33
CA TYR A 166 -13.82 -6.22 10.46
C TYR A 166 -12.96 -6.67 11.65
N TRP A 167 -11.75 -6.12 11.80
CA TRP A 167 -10.85 -6.47 12.91
C TRP A 167 -11.36 -6.02 14.27
N LEU A 168 -12.08 -4.90 14.31
CA LEU A 168 -12.66 -4.36 15.54
C LEU A 168 -14.01 -5.01 15.89
N GLY A 169 -14.60 -5.81 14.99
CA GLY A 169 -15.94 -6.36 15.16
C GLY A 169 -17.06 -5.32 15.15
N ILE A 170 -16.83 -4.18 14.49
CA ILE A 170 -17.78 -3.06 14.41
C ILE A 170 -18.60 -3.17 13.13
N ASP A 171 -19.92 -2.97 13.22
CA ASP A 171 -20.77 -2.92 12.03
C ASP A 171 -20.55 -1.60 11.26
N VAL A 172 -20.43 -1.70 9.94
CA VAL A 172 -20.21 -0.53 9.06
C VAL A 172 -21.33 0.51 9.16
N GLY A 173 -22.54 0.11 9.56
CA GLY A 173 -23.68 0.98 9.79
C GLY A 173 -23.55 1.87 11.03
N GLU A 174 -22.73 1.50 12.00
CA GLU A 174 -22.47 2.27 13.23
C GLU A 174 -21.43 3.39 13.01
N VAL A 175 -20.68 3.33 11.91
CA VAL A 175 -19.62 4.29 11.62
C VAL A 175 -20.23 5.65 11.25
N GLU A 176 -20.13 6.62 12.14
CA GLU A 176 -20.38 8.04 11.84
C GLU A 176 -19.27 8.72 11.01
N LYS A 177 -19.59 9.86 10.39
CA LYS A 177 -18.63 10.67 9.62
C LYS A 177 -17.47 11.20 10.48
N SER A 178 -17.69 11.46 11.77
CA SER A 178 -16.65 11.85 12.74
C SER A 178 -15.59 10.75 12.87
N HIS A 179 -15.99 9.47 12.91
CA HIS A 179 -15.09 8.33 12.95
C HIS A 179 -14.24 8.22 11.68
N VAL A 180 -14.83 8.47 10.50
CA VAL A 180 -14.08 8.51 9.23
C VAL A 180 -12.97 9.56 9.29
N LYS A 181 -13.26 10.77 9.79
CA LYS A 181 -12.26 11.83 9.94
C LYS A 181 -11.15 11.44 10.92
N MET A 182 -11.53 10.90 12.09
CA MET A 182 -10.59 10.44 13.09
C MET A 182 -9.66 9.36 12.52
N TRP A 183 -10.24 8.40 11.80
CA TRP A 183 -9.51 7.30 11.19
C TRP A 183 -8.52 7.76 10.13
N ILE A 184 -8.94 8.60 9.16
CA ILE A 184 -8.04 9.12 8.13
C ILE A 184 -6.85 9.87 8.75
N LEU A 185 -7.12 10.72 9.74
CA LEU A 185 -6.07 11.48 10.43
C LEU A 185 -5.11 10.55 11.17
N ALA A 186 -5.61 9.55 11.90
CA ALA A 186 -4.79 8.57 12.60
C ALA A 186 -3.98 7.69 11.64
N LYS A 187 -4.55 7.30 10.50
CA LYS A 187 -3.91 6.44 9.50
C LYS A 187 -2.79 7.14 8.74
N ALA A 188 -2.95 8.43 8.48
CA ALA A 188 -2.01 9.25 7.72
C ALA A 188 -0.85 9.81 8.56
N THR A 189 -0.88 9.65 9.89
CA THR A 189 0.08 10.31 10.79
C THR A 189 0.81 9.32 11.69
N LEU A 190 2.02 9.69 12.09
CA LEU A 190 2.79 8.96 13.11
C LEU A 190 3.09 9.91 14.27
N GLY A 191 2.33 9.77 15.35
CA GLY A 191 2.35 10.73 16.45
C GLY A 191 1.87 12.11 15.98
N ARG A 192 2.79 13.07 15.85
CA ARG A 192 2.49 14.40 15.29
C ARG A 192 3.05 14.60 13.87
N LEU A 193 3.86 13.67 13.39
CA LEU A 193 4.40 13.73 12.03
C LEU A 193 3.28 13.47 11.03
N GLY A 194 3.19 14.31 9.99
CA GLY A 194 2.14 14.24 8.98
C GLY A 194 0.84 14.99 9.34
N LEU A 195 0.79 15.70 10.47
CA LEU A 195 -0.36 16.57 10.76
C LEU A 195 -0.34 17.82 9.84
N PRO A 196 -1.45 18.13 9.13
CA PRO A 196 -1.51 19.31 8.28
C PRO A 196 -1.39 20.64 9.05
N HIS A 197 -0.74 21.63 8.44
CA HIS A 197 -0.66 23.02 8.89
C HIS A 197 -1.58 23.91 8.02
N PRO A 198 -2.25 24.95 8.56
CA PRO A 198 -2.15 25.49 9.93
C PRO A 198 -2.97 24.75 11.00
N LYS A 199 -4.01 24.03 10.60
CA LYS A 199 -4.84 23.24 11.51
C LYS A 199 -4.98 21.83 10.96
N PRO A 200 -4.68 20.79 11.76
CA PRO A 200 -4.90 19.42 11.34
C PRO A 200 -6.40 19.19 11.17
N ALA A 201 -6.83 18.97 9.93
CA ALA A 201 -8.22 18.70 9.60
C ALA A 201 -8.29 17.83 8.35
N VAL A 202 -9.18 16.84 8.38
CA VAL A 202 -9.54 16.07 7.19
C VAL A 202 -10.47 16.92 6.32
N PRO A 203 -10.19 17.10 5.02
CA PRO A 203 -11.08 17.80 4.10
C PRO A 203 -12.48 17.19 4.12
N ASN A 204 -13.52 18.03 4.19
CA ASN A 204 -14.90 17.56 4.24
C ASN A 204 -15.25 16.72 3.02
N GLU A 205 -14.84 17.12 1.82
CA GLU A 205 -15.11 16.36 0.59
C GLU A 205 -14.57 14.93 0.61
N VAL A 206 -13.40 14.70 1.22
CA VAL A 206 -12.79 13.37 1.38
C VAL A 206 -13.62 12.55 2.36
N ALA A 207 -13.91 13.13 3.53
CA ALA A 207 -14.71 12.45 4.55
C ALA A 207 -16.13 12.14 4.06
N ASP A 208 -16.72 13.05 3.29
CA ASP A 208 -18.05 12.92 2.71
C ASP A 208 -18.07 11.82 1.66
N ALA A 209 -17.11 11.81 0.73
CA ALA A 209 -17.01 10.78 -0.30
C ALA A 209 -16.79 9.37 0.28
N VAL A 210 -15.90 9.24 1.28
CA VAL A 210 -15.66 7.97 1.98
C VAL A 210 -16.91 7.54 2.75
N TYR A 211 -17.55 8.44 3.47
CA TYR A 211 -18.76 8.13 4.23
C TYR A 211 -19.92 7.70 3.32
N THR A 212 -20.15 8.40 2.21
CA THR A 212 -21.16 8.01 1.22
C THR A 212 -20.85 6.63 0.64
N THR A 213 -19.61 6.41 0.20
CA THR A 213 -19.17 5.10 -0.33
C THR A 213 -19.33 3.98 0.71
N LEU A 214 -19.06 4.26 1.98
CA LEU A 214 -19.25 3.32 3.08
C LEU A 214 -20.73 2.96 3.25
N ARG A 215 -21.64 3.94 3.17
CA ARG A 215 -23.08 3.70 3.29
C ARG A 215 -23.65 2.91 2.12
N GLU A 216 -23.13 3.14 0.91
CA GLU A 216 -23.59 2.46 -0.31
C GLU A 216 -22.99 1.06 -0.47
N SER A 217 -21.71 0.88 -0.15
CA SER A 217 -20.94 -0.33 -0.48
C SER A 217 -20.31 -1.04 0.71
N GLY A 218 -20.36 -0.46 1.91
CA GLY A 218 -19.64 -0.95 3.08
C GLY A 218 -19.98 -2.40 3.45
N ARG A 219 -21.26 -2.79 3.36
CA ARG A 219 -21.67 -4.17 3.66
C ARG A 219 -21.05 -5.18 2.70
N ARG A 220 -21.15 -4.90 1.39
CA ARG A 220 -20.51 -5.71 0.35
C ARG A 220 -19.00 -5.82 0.53
N TYR A 221 -18.36 -4.72 0.93
CA TYR A 221 -16.92 -4.72 1.24
C TYR A 221 -16.60 -5.57 2.46
N LEU A 222 -17.43 -5.52 3.51
CA LEU A 222 -17.26 -6.32 4.72
C LEU A 222 -17.41 -7.82 4.43
N ASP A 223 -18.40 -8.21 3.64
CA ASP A 223 -18.60 -9.60 3.22
C ASP A 223 -17.38 -10.10 2.43
N LYS A 224 -16.84 -9.28 1.51
CA LYS A 224 -15.60 -9.58 0.78
C LYS A 224 -14.39 -9.74 1.70
N VAL A 225 -14.21 -8.83 2.66
CA VAL A 225 -13.11 -8.94 3.65
C VAL A 225 -13.27 -10.22 4.47
N THR A 226 -14.48 -10.56 4.89
CA THR A 226 -14.77 -11.77 5.66
C THR A 226 -14.39 -13.03 4.89
N GLU A 227 -14.74 -13.12 3.61
CA GLU A 227 -14.34 -14.21 2.74
C GLU A 227 -12.81 -14.30 2.59
N GLU A 228 -12.16 -13.16 2.29
CA GLU A 228 -10.70 -13.09 2.18
C GLU A 228 -10.01 -13.60 3.45
N GLN A 229 -10.44 -13.14 4.62
CA GLN A 229 -9.81 -13.52 5.89
C GLN A 229 -10.13 -14.95 6.29
N SER A 230 -11.32 -15.47 6.00
CA SER A 230 -11.63 -16.89 6.24
C SER A 230 -10.71 -17.82 5.46
N ILE A 231 -10.36 -17.46 4.22
CA ILE A 231 -9.43 -18.25 3.40
C ILE A 231 -8.01 -18.17 3.98
N ILE A 232 -7.54 -16.96 4.29
CA ILE A 232 -6.17 -16.74 4.75
C ILE A 232 -5.94 -17.38 6.13
N LEU A 233 -6.87 -17.17 7.07
CA LEU A 233 -6.78 -17.69 8.44
C LEU A 233 -6.98 -19.22 8.49
N GLY A 234 -7.59 -19.82 7.47
CA GLY A 234 -7.71 -21.27 7.33
C GLY A 234 -6.47 -21.97 6.76
N ASP A 235 -5.49 -21.23 6.24
CA ASP A 235 -4.28 -21.80 5.62
C ASP A 235 -3.13 -21.92 6.63
N ALA A 236 -3.02 -23.09 7.27
CA ALA A 236 -1.99 -23.37 8.26
C ALA A 236 -0.55 -23.26 7.73
N ASP A 237 -0.34 -23.52 6.44
CA ASP A 237 0.98 -23.42 5.80
C ASP A 237 1.42 -21.96 5.70
N PHE A 238 0.55 -21.06 5.25
CA PHE A 238 0.82 -19.62 5.24
C PHE A 238 1.03 -19.06 6.65
N LEU A 239 0.18 -19.46 7.60
CA LEU A 239 0.27 -18.99 8.98
C LEU A 239 1.49 -19.54 9.73
N SER A 240 2.07 -20.67 9.29
CA SER A 240 3.29 -21.22 9.89
C SER A 240 4.50 -20.30 9.79
N LEU A 241 4.45 -19.30 8.89
CA LEU A 241 5.49 -18.27 8.76
C LEU A 241 5.51 -17.28 9.93
N ILE A 242 4.45 -17.21 10.74
CA ILE A 242 4.40 -16.34 11.92
C ILE A 242 5.40 -16.87 12.95
N GLN A 243 6.42 -16.07 13.24
CA GLN A 243 7.34 -16.36 14.34
C GLN A 243 6.64 -16.04 15.67
N ALA A 244 6.76 -16.95 16.64
CA ALA A 244 6.21 -16.73 17.98
C ALA A 244 6.83 -15.47 18.60
N TYR A 245 5.99 -14.68 19.27
CA TYR A 245 6.35 -13.42 19.92
C TYR A 245 7.18 -13.61 21.19
#